data_AF-A0A1P8K8J0-F1
#
_entry.id   AF-A0A1P8K8J0-F1
#
_cell.length_a   1.000
_cell.length_b   1.000
_cell.length_c   1.000
_cell.angle_alpha   90.00
_cell.angle_beta   90.00
_cell.angle_gamma   90.00
#
_symmetry.space_group_name_H-M   'P 1'
#
loop_
_entity.id
_entity.type
_entity.pdbx_description
1 polymer ?
#
loop_
_entity_poly.entity_id
_entity_poly.type
_entity_poly.pdbx_seq_one_letter_code
_entity_poly.pdbx_strand_id
1 'polypeptide(L)'
;MQKAGARLQSQLDTTSAQLSSFGKLKSSVSDAQLAAKTLGGLTATSSVADVRSAADRFLTNFNAAVTTAKAAASVAGGSAAEASNANRVTADLNRTLRSNTANMDALRKIGIKQLSDGTLSVDVTKFDAAQKANPAAVQSALAKIGQLVDKAATKELATGGNVSDSMASLGKRASTLQAQQAGMLSMVEKLSTASSGSTGYVGYGLSAYLK
;
A
#
# COMPACT_ATOMS: atom_id res chain seq x y z
N MET A 1 -29.53 15.42 -10.24
CA MET A 1 -28.21 15.24 -10.88
C MET A 1 -27.03 15.66 -10.00
N GLN A 2 -27.01 16.86 -9.39
CA GLN A 2 -25.88 17.32 -8.55
C GLN A 2 -25.49 16.36 -7.41
N LYS A 3 -26.46 15.80 -6.67
CA LYS A 3 -26.20 14.83 -5.58
C LYS A 3 -25.59 13.51 -6.06
N ALA A 4 -25.89 13.08 -7.29
CA ALA A 4 -25.33 11.86 -7.88
C ALA A 4 -23.89 12.09 -8.38
N GLY A 5 -23.64 13.24 -9.03
CA GLY A 5 -22.29 13.64 -9.44
C GLY A 5 -21.34 13.85 -8.25
N ALA A 6 -21.80 14.52 -7.19
CA ALA A 6 -20.98 14.71 -5.98
C ALA A 6 -20.62 13.38 -5.28
N ARG A 7 -21.55 12.43 -5.26
CA ARG A 7 -21.31 11.07 -4.74
C ARG A 7 -20.29 10.32 -5.59
N LEU A 8 -20.40 10.42 -6.91
CA LEU A 8 -19.49 9.76 -7.84
C LEU A 8 -18.07 10.34 -7.75
N GLN A 9 -17.96 11.67 -7.66
CA GLN A 9 -16.68 12.36 -7.44
C GLN A 9 -16.04 11.93 -6.11
N SER A 10 -16.81 11.91 -5.02
CA SER A 10 -16.31 11.45 -3.72
C SER A 10 -15.80 9.99 -3.78
N GLN A 11 -16.49 9.10 -4.51
CA GLN A 11 -16.03 7.72 -4.69
C GLN A 11 -14.74 7.64 -5.52
N LEU A 12 -14.59 8.49 -6.54
CA LEU A 12 -13.36 8.59 -7.33
C LEU A 12 -12.19 9.07 -6.48
N ASP A 13 -12.40 10.12 -5.69
CA ASP A 13 -11.36 10.69 -4.83
C ASP A 13 -10.89 9.68 -3.78
N THR A 14 -11.83 8.99 -3.13
CA THR A 14 -11.52 7.91 -2.19
C THR A 14 -10.80 6.75 -2.86
N THR A 15 -11.28 6.27 -4.02
CA THR A 15 -10.64 5.15 -4.75
C THR A 15 -9.23 5.53 -5.18
N SER A 16 -9.02 6.78 -5.60
CA SER A 16 -7.70 7.31 -5.98
C SER A 16 -6.76 7.41 -4.77
N ALA A 17 -7.28 7.85 -3.61
CA ALA A 17 -6.52 7.87 -2.36
C ALA A 17 -6.13 6.46 -1.89
N GLN A 18 -7.01 5.48 -2.03
CA GLN A 18 -6.70 4.07 -1.77
C GLN A 18 -5.64 3.56 -2.72
N LEU A 19 -5.78 3.81 -4.03
CA LEU A 19 -4.81 3.38 -5.03
C LEU A 19 -3.42 3.99 -4.78
N SER A 20 -3.36 5.28 -4.43
CA SER A 20 -2.11 5.95 -4.05
C SER A 20 -1.49 5.32 -2.80
N SER A 21 -2.30 5.04 -1.78
CA SER A 21 -1.83 4.42 -0.54
C SER A 21 -1.31 2.99 -0.75
N PHE A 22 -2.00 2.20 -1.59
CA PHE A 22 -1.53 0.87 -2.00
C PHE A 22 -0.31 0.92 -2.91
N GLY A 23 -0.19 1.94 -3.77
CA GLY A 23 1.01 2.18 -4.56
C GLY A 23 2.23 2.47 -3.66
N LYS A 24 2.06 3.30 -2.63
CA LYS A 24 3.09 3.52 -1.60
C LYS A 24 3.40 2.24 -0.84
N LEU A 25 2.38 1.45 -0.46
CA LEU A 25 2.57 0.17 0.21
C LEU A 25 3.41 -0.78 -0.65
N LYS A 26 3.10 -0.90 -1.94
CA LYS A 26 3.86 -1.70 -2.89
C LYS A 26 5.33 -1.26 -2.93
N SER A 27 5.58 0.04 -3.03
CA SER A 27 6.94 0.58 -3.00
C SER A 27 7.65 0.21 -1.71
N SER A 28 7.04 0.48 -0.54
CA SER A 28 7.66 0.19 0.75
C SER A 28 7.92 -1.31 0.96
N VAL A 29 7.02 -2.19 0.50
CA VAL A 29 7.22 -3.65 0.56
C VAL A 29 8.37 -4.07 -0.37
N SER A 30 8.47 -3.47 -1.56
CA SER A 30 9.59 -3.69 -2.48
C SER A 30 10.92 -3.20 -1.90
N ASP A 31 10.93 -2.04 -1.23
CA ASP A 31 12.12 -1.48 -0.58
C ASP A 31 12.55 -2.34 0.61
N ALA A 32 11.58 -2.86 1.38
CA ALA A 32 11.84 -3.83 2.43
C ALA A 32 12.39 -5.15 1.86
N GLN A 33 11.86 -5.61 0.72
CA GLN A 33 12.36 -6.78 0.01
C GLN A 33 13.81 -6.59 -0.45
N LEU A 34 14.15 -5.45 -1.05
CA LEU A 34 15.50 -5.15 -1.51
C LEU A 34 16.50 -5.08 -0.34
N ALA A 35 16.11 -4.45 0.76
CA ALA A 35 16.92 -4.42 1.98
C ALA A 35 17.08 -5.82 2.58
N ALA A 36 16.04 -6.64 2.55
CA ALA A 36 16.06 -8.03 2.99
C ALA A 36 17.01 -8.91 2.14
N LYS A 37 17.02 -8.72 0.82
CA LYS A 37 18.00 -9.35 -0.08
C LYS A 37 19.42 -8.89 0.21
N THR A 38 19.61 -7.61 0.51
CA THR A 38 20.92 -7.06 0.90
C THR A 38 21.46 -7.76 2.16
N LEU A 39 20.59 -8.01 3.16
CA LEU A 39 20.97 -8.82 4.34
C LEU A 39 21.36 -10.25 3.99
N GLY A 40 20.64 -10.89 3.07
CA GLY A 40 20.97 -12.24 2.59
C GLY A 40 22.26 -12.31 1.78
N GLY A 41 22.70 -11.20 1.19
CA GLY A 41 23.95 -11.06 0.45
C GLY A 41 25.18 -10.73 1.29
N LEU A 42 25.01 -10.51 2.60
CA LEU A 42 26.14 -10.29 3.51
C LEU A 42 26.99 -11.57 3.60
N THR A 43 28.30 -11.41 3.46
CA THR A 43 29.28 -12.50 3.54
C THR A 43 30.04 -12.45 4.86
N ALA A 44 30.74 -13.55 5.20
CA ALA A 44 31.64 -13.59 6.35
C ALA A 44 32.77 -12.54 6.29
N THR A 45 33.06 -11.99 5.11
CA THR A 45 34.07 -10.93 4.88
C THR A 45 33.49 -9.52 4.94
N SER A 46 32.17 -9.36 5.05
CA SER A 46 31.52 -8.04 5.14
C SER A 46 31.96 -7.32 6.42
N SER A 47 32.27 -6.03 6.32
CA SER A 47 32.72 -5.27 7.47
C SER A 47 31.60 -5.07 8.49
N VAL A 48 31.95 -4.82 9.75
CA VAL A 48 31.00 -4.50 10.81
C VAL A 48 30.13 -3.29 10.43
N ALA A 49 30.71 -2.28 9.77
CA ALA A 49 30.00 -1.10 9.31
C ALA A 49 28.96 -1.45 8.22
N ASP A 50 29.30 -2.34 7.29
CA ASP A 50 28.38 -2.78 6.23
C ASP A 50 27.22 -3.58 6.80
N VAL A 51 27.49 -4.51 7.72
CA VAL A 51 26.46 -5.31 8.40
C VAL A 51 25.50 -4.40 9.16
N ARG A 52 26.02 -3.40 9.89
CA ARG A 52 25.21 -2.43 10.63
C ARG A 52 24.37 -1.57 9.69
N SER A 53 24.98 -1.02 8.63
CA SER A 53 24.25 -0.20 7.65
C SER A 53 23.14 -1.00 6.96
N ALA A 54 23.41 -2.25 6.60
CA ALA A 54 22.41 -3.13 5.99
C ALA A 54 21.27 -3.47 6.97
N ALA A 55 21.59 -3.74 8.24
CA ALA A 55 20.60 -3.95 9.29
C ALA A 55 19.72 -2.71 9.50
N ASP A 56 20.31 -1.52 9.63
CA ASP A 56 19.58 -0.27 9.83
C ASP A 56 18.65 0.05 8.65
N ARG A 57 19.13 -0.15 7.41
CA ARG A 57 18.31 0.00 6.19
C ARG A 57 17.14 -0.97 6.18
N PHE A 58 17.38 -2.23 6.54
CA PHE A 58 16.33 -3.23 6.62
C PHE A 58 15.28 -2.87 7.67
N LEU A 59 15.68 -2.51 8.89
CA LEU A 59 14.73 -2.11 9.94
C LEU A 59 13.92 -0.89 9.50
N THR A 60 14.57 0.10 8.91
CA THR A 60 13.91 1.32 8.43
C THR A 60 12.85 0.99 7.36
N ASN A 61 13.22 0.22 6.35
CA ASN A 61 12.31 -0.12 5.26
C ASN A 61 11.19 -1.07 5.70
N PHE A 62 11.48 -2.02 6.60
CA PHE A 62 10.46 -2.89 7.18
C PHE A 62 9.44 -2.10 7.99
N ASN A 63 9.91 -1.19 8.86
CA ASN A 63 9.03 -0.34 9.67
C ASN A 63 8.22 0.63 8.80
N ALA A 64 8.81 1.15 7.72
CA ALA A 64 8.11 1.93 6.72
C ALA A 64 7.01 1.11 6.05
N ALA A 65 7.28 -0.14 5.64
CA ALA A 65 6.27 -1.03 5.06
C ALA A 65 5.09 -1.29 6.03
N VAL A 66 5.38 -1.59 7.30
CA VAL A 66 4.33 -1.76 8.34
C VAL A 66 3.52 -0.48 8.52
N THR A 67 4.17 0.68 8.56
CA THR A 67 3.49 1.98 8.72
C THR A 67 2.61 2.30 7.51
N THR A 68 3.14 2.12 6.30
CA THR A 68 2.40 2.36 5.06
C THR A 68 1.23 1.39 4.91
N ALA A 69 1.36 0.14 5.37
CA ALA A 69 0.26 -0.81 5.37
C ALA A 69 -0.88 -0.37 6.28
N LYS A 70 -0.57 0.08 7.50
CA LYS A 70 -1.58 0.65 8.42
C LYS A 70 -2.24 1.90 7.84
N ALA A 71 -1.46 2.76 7.19
CA ALA A 71 -1.99 3.96 6.52
C ALA A 71 -2.94 3.58 5.37
N ALA A 72 -2.58 2.59 4.55
CA ALA A 72 -3.43 2.07 3.48
C ALA A 72 -4.73 1.43 4.04
N ALA A 73 -4.65 0.80 5.22
CA ALA A 73 -5.82 0.25 5.91
C ALA A 73 -6.75 1.32 6.50
N SER A 74 -6.26 2.54 6.71
CA SER A 74 -6.95 3.62 7.42
C SER A 74 -7.45 4.73 6.48
N VAL A 75 -7.50 4.48 5.16
CA VAL A 75 -8.00 5.47 4.20
C VAL A 75 -9.48 5.74 4.45
N ALA A 76 -9.81 7.00 4.78
CA ALA A 76 -11.18 7.42 5.07
C ALA A 76 -12.12 7.17 3.89
N GLY A 77 -13.30 6.58 4.18
CA GLY A 77 -14.27 6.18 3.15
C GLY A 77 -13.84 4.96 2.32
N GLY A 78 -12.66 4.39 2.59
CA GLY A 78 -12.11 3.28 1.84
C GLY A 78 -12.91 1.98 1.99
N SER A 79 -12.74 1.09 1.02
CA SER A 79 -13.31 -0.27 1.06
C SER A 79 -12.77 -1.09 2.25
N ALA A 80 -13.68 -1.72 3.01
CA ALA A 80 -13.33 -2.61 4.13
C ALA A 80 -12.53 -3.84 3.68
N ALA A 81 -12.75 -4.32 2.46
CA ALA A 81 -11.97 -5.43 1.88
C ALA A 81 -10.51 -5.02 1.69
N GLU A 82 -10.27 -3.83 1.14
CA GLU A 82 -8.92 -3.29 0.92
C GLU A 82 -8.24 -3.00 2.26
N ALA A 83 -8.98 -2.46 3.24
CA ALA A 83 -8.44 -2.28 4.59
C ALA A 83 -8.03 -3.62 5.23
N SER A 84 -8.82 -4.67 5.03
CA SER A 84 -8.49 -6.02 5.49
C SER A 84 -7.25 -6.58 4.79
N ASN A 85 -7.11 -6.37 3.48
CA ASN A 85 -5.94 -6.81 2.71
C ASN A 85 -4.65 -6.12 3.20
N ALA A 86 -4.68 -4.80 3.41
CA ALA A 86 -3.53 -4.06 3.94
C ALA A 86 -3.14 -4.53 5.36
N ASN A 87 -4.12 -4.83 6.22
CA ASN A 87 -3.87 -5.42 7.53
C ASN A 87 -3.29 -6.86 7.42
N ARG A 88 -3.74 -7.65 6.44
CA ARG A 88 -3.20 -9.00 6.17
C ARG A 88 -1.73 -8.94 5.75
N VAL A 89 -1.31 -7.98 4.92
CA VAL A 89 0.11 -7.78 4.57
C VAL A 89 0.95 -7.62 5.84
N THR A 90 0.51 -6.78 6.77
CA THR A 90 1.20 -6.56 8.05
C THR A 90 1.21 -7.83 8.90
N ALA A 91 0.08 -8.53 8.96
CA ALA A 91 -0.04 -9.78 9.72
C ALA A 91 0.84 -10.90 9.15
N ASP A 92 0.93 -11.04 7.82
CA ASP A 92 1.74 -12.07 7.16
C ASP A 92 3.23 -11.81 7.36
N LEU A 93 3.68 -10.55 7.20
CA LEU A 93 5.06 -10.14 7.51
C LEU A 93 5.41 -10.46 8.97
N ASN A 94 4.57 -10.05 9.91
CA ASN A 94 4.81 -10.27 11.34
C ASN A 94 4.70 -11.73 11.75
N ARG A 95 3.76 -12.48 11.17
CA ARG A 95 3.57 -13.91 11.43
C ARG A 95 4.79 -14.68 10.98
N THR A 96 5.35 -14.37 9.83
CA THR A 96 6.54 -15.06 9.30
C THR A 96 7.75 -14.89 10.22
N LEU A 97 7.88 -13.72 10.86
CA LEU A 97 8.89 -13.47 11.89
C LEU A 97 8.61 -14.28 13.17
N ARG A 98 7.37 -14.25 13.68
CA ARG A 98 7.00 -14.87 14.96
C ARG A 98 6.88 -16.40 14.91
N SER A 99 6.50 -16.97 13.77
CA SER A 99 6.32 -18.41 13.62
C SER A 99 7.64 -19.19 13.74
N ASN A 100 8.78 -18.50 13.68
CA ASN A 100 10.09 -19.09 13.85
C ASN A 100 10.71 -18.61 15.18
N THR A 101 10.37 -19.30 16.27
CA THR A 101 10.83 -19.00 17.63
C THR A 101 12.36 -18.97 17.74
N ALA A 102 13.05 -19.90 17.06
CA ALA A 102 14.52 -19.92 17.02
C ALA A 102 15.12 -18.65 16.39
N ASN A 103 14.46 -18.10 15.36
CA ASN A 103 14.89 -16.84 14.75
C ASN A 103 14.59 -15.63 15.65
N MET A 104 13.45 -15.63 16.35
CA MET A 104 13.11 -14.59 17.33
C MET A 104 14.02 -14.59 18.56
N ASP A 105 14.56 -15.75 18.93
CA ASP A 105 15.59 -15.82 19.95
C ASP A 105 16.95 -15.34 19.42
N ALA A 106 17.30 -15.65 18.17
CA ALA A 106 18.52 -15.18 17.51
C ALA A 106 18.54 -13.64 17.38
N LEU A 107 17.56 -13.05 16.69
CA LEU A 107 16.67 -12.11 17.38
C LEU A 107 17.19 -11.22 18.51
N ARG A 108 16.61 -11.58 19.65
CA ARG A 108 16.76 -10.93 20.93
C ARG A 108 18.21 -11.03 21.43
N LYS A 109 18.92 -12.13 21.09
CA LYS A 109 20.35 -12.29 21.39
C LYS A 109 21.21 -11.23 20.71
N ILE A 110 20.84 -10.80 19.50
CA ILE A 110 21.53 -9.72 18.77
C ILE A 110 20.93 -8.33 19.02
N GLY A 111 20.00 -8.21 19.98
CA GLY A 111 19.40 -6.92 20.35
C GLY A 111 18.24 -6.47 19.48
N ILE A 112 17.74 -7.27 18.54
CA ILE A 112 16.56 -6.93 17.74
C ILE A 112 15.30 -7.47 18.42
N LYS A 113 14.29 -6.62 18.55
CA LYS A 113 13.00 -6.94 19.17
C LYS A 113 11.85 -6.47 18.30
N GLN A 114 10.83 -7.29 18.18
CA GLN A 114 9.56 -6.87 17.58
C GLN A 114 8.69 -6.19 18.63
N LEU A 115 8.17 -5.02 18.29
CA LEU A 115 7.27 -4.24 19.13
C LEU A 115 5.82 -4.73 18.96
N SER A 116 4.94 -4.33 19.88
CA SER A 116 3.51 -4.71 19.87
C SER A 116 2.77 -4.19 18.64
N ASP A 117 3.28 -3.11 18.03
CA ASP A 117 2.76 -2.53 16.81
C ASP A 117 3.22 -3.26 15.54
N GLY A 118 4.05 -4.29 15.66
CA GLY A 118 4.59 -5.07 14.56
C GLY A 118 5.89 -4.52 13.97
N THR A 119 6.38 -3.36 14.41
CA THR A 119 7.67 -2.82 13.96
C THR A 119 8.85 -3.52 14.64
N LEU A 120 10.04 -3.38 14.07
CA LEU A 120 11.30 -3.87 14.63
C LEU A 120 12.08 -2.71 15.26
N SER A 121 12.67 -2.98 16.42
CA SER A 121 13.55 -2.06 17.13
C SER A 121 14.87 -2.77 17.40
N VAL A 122 15.99 -2.06 17.21
CA VAL A 122 17.33 -2.54 17.52
C VAL A 122 17.86 -1.85 18.77
N ASP A 123 18.36 -2.64 19.71
CA ASP A 123 19.19 -2.19 20.79
C ASP A 123 20.64 -2.13 20.28
N VAL A 124 21.05 -0.93 19.86
CA VAL A 124 22.37 -0.67 19.25
C VAL A 124 23.51 -1.16 20.15
N THR A 125 23.37 -1.04 21.47
CA THR A 125 24.41 -1.45 22.42
C THR A 125 24.58 -2.97 22.44
N LYS A 126 23.46 -3.70 22.44
CA LYS A 126 23.46 -5.17 22.37
C LYS A 126 23.87 -5.67 20.99
N PHE A 127 23.46 -4.96 19.94
CA PHE A 127 23.84 -5.30 18.57
C PHE A 127 25.35 -5.17 18.38
N ASP A 128 25.96 -4.06 18.81
CA ASP A 128 27.41 -3.85 18.73
C ASP A 128 28.18 -4.88 19.59
N ALA A 129 27.67 -5.20 20.78
CA ALA A 129 28.25 -6.24 21.63
C ALA A 129 28.17 -7.63 20.98
N ALA A 130 27.02 -7.99 20.40
CA ALA A 130 26.82 -9.26 19.70
C ALA A 130 27.69 -9.36 18.45
N GLN A 131 27.84 -8.28 17.70
CA GLN A 131 28.66 -8.21 16.49
C GLN A 131 30.16 -8.35 16.82
N LYS A 132 30.62 -7.78 17.94
CA LYS A 132 31.99 -7.98 18.43
C LYS A 132 32.23 -9.40 18.96
N ALA A 133 31.25 -9.97 19.67
CA ALA A 133 31.38 -11.29 20.27
C ALA A 133 31.29 -12.41 19.23
N ASN A 134 30.37 -12.32 18.27
CA ASN A 134 30.16 -13.32 17.24
C ASN A 134 29.53 -12.72 15.96
N PRO A 135 30.33 -12.14 15.06
CA PRO A 135 29.83 -11.51 13.84
C PRO A 135 29.12 -12.51 12.90
N ALA A 136 29.56 -13.77 12.87
CA ALA A 136 28.95 -14.81 12.04
C ALA A 136 27.53 -15.16 12.51
N ALA A 137 27.29 -15.19 13.82
CA ALA A 137 25.96 -15.42 14.37
C ALA A 137 24.99 -14.27 14.06
N VAL A 138 25.46 -13.01 14.14
CA VAL A 138 24.66 -11.84 13.77
C VAL A 138 24.30 -11.86 12.29
N GLN A 139 25.28 -12.11 11.41
CA GLN A 139 25.04 -12.24 9.98
C GLN A 139 24.06 -13.37 9.65
N SER A 140 24.20 -14.54 10.27
CA SER A 140 23.28 -15.66 10.05
C SER A 140 21.85 -15.32 10.49
N ALA A 141 21.68 -14.64 11.63
CA ALA A 141 20.38 -14.20 12.10
C ALA A 141 19.75 -13.18 11.12
N LEU A 142 20.51 -12.17 10.70
CA LEU A 142 20.07 -11.15 9.74
C LEU A 142 19.73 -11.76 8.37
N ALA A 143 20.56 -12.66 7.86
CA ALA A 143 20.32 -13.34 6.58
C ALA A 143 19.03 -14.18 6.62
N LYS A 144 18.79 -14.92 7.71
CA LYS A 144 17.55 -15.70 7.87
C LYS A 144 16.30 -14.82 7.88
N ILE A 145 16.35 -13.67 8.54
CA ILE A 145 15.24 -12.72 8.55
C ILE A 145 15.06 -12.06 7.21
N GLY A 146 16.16 -11.69 6.56
CA GLY A 146 16.15 -11.22 5.19
C GLY A 146 15.41 -12.20 4.28
N GLN A 147 15.74 -13.49 4.35
CA GLN A 147 15.05 -14.53 3.58
C GLN A 147 13.56 -14.65 3.92
N LEU A 148 13.20 -14.59 5.20
CA LEU A 148 11.79 -14.67 5.63
C LEU A 148 10.97 -13.48 5.14
N VAL A 149 11.50 -12.27 5.27
CA VAL A 149 10.83 -11.05 4.82
C VAL A 149 10.81 -10.98 3.30
N ASP A 150 11.88 -11.38 2.60
CA ASP A 150 11.90 -11.47 1.14
C ASP A 150 10.83 -12.43 0.62
N LYS A 151 10.68 -13.60 1.25
CA LYS A 151 9.64 -14.57 0.89
C LYS A 151 8.24 -14.02 1.12
N ALA A 152 8.00 -13.38 2.26
CA ALA A 152 6.72 -12.75 2.57
C ALA A 152 6.43 -11.60 1.59
N ALA A 153 7.36 -10.68 1.38
CA ALA A 153 7.22 -9.58 0.44
C ALA A 153 6.98 -10.07 -0.99
N THR A 154 7.69 -11.12 -1.43
CA THR A 154 7.47 -11.74 -2.75
C THR A 154 6.05 -12.28 -2.87
N LYS A 155 5.53 -12.95 -1.84
CA LYS A 155 4.14 -13.45 -1.84
C LYS A 155 3.13 -12.30 -1.91
N GLU A 156 3.36 -11.22 -1.17
CA GLU A 156 2.47 -10.07 -1.15
C GLU A 156 2.48 -9.27 -2.46
N LEU A 157 3.63 -9.22 -3.14
CA LEU A 157 3.83 -8.52 -4.41
C LEU A 157 3.50 -9.38 -5.65
N ALA A 158 3.46 -10.71 -5.51
CA ALA A 158 3.13 -11.61 -6.60
C ALA A 158 1.70 -11.39 -7.14
N THR A 159 1.44 -11.88 -8.35
CA THR A 159 0.08 -11.98 -8.89
C THR A 159 -0.74 -12.92 -7.99
N GLY A 160 -1.89 -12.46 -7.47
CA GLY A 160 -2.64 -13.18 -6.43
C GLY A 160 -2.24 -12.83 -4.99
N GLY A 161 -1.26 -11.92 -4.81
CA GLY A 161 -0.85 -11.39 -3.52
C GLY A 161 -1.75 -10.23 -3.08
N ASN A 162 -1.85 -9.98 -1.77
CA ASN A 162 -2.81 -9.00 -1.26
C ASN A 162 -2.54 -7.59 -1.80
N VAL A 163 -1.29 -7.18 -2.01
CA VAL A 163 -0.96 -5.84 -2.53
C VAL A 163 -1.34 -5.72 -4.01
N SER A 164 -0.94 -6.69 -4.83
CA SER A 164 -1.19 -6.66 -6.28
C SER A 164 -2.67 -6.81 -6.62
N ASP A 165 -3.39 -7.68 -5.92
CA ASP A 165 -4.83 -7.87 -6.13
C ASP A 165 -5.63 -6.65 -5.72
N SER A 166 -5.28 -6.02 -4.60
CA SER A 166 -5.89 -4.77 -4.13
C SER A 166 -5.67 -3.64 -5.14
N MET A 167 -4.45 -3.50 -5.67
CA MET A 167 -4.17 -2.52 -6.73
C MET A 167 -4.96 -2.80 -8.01
N ALA A 168 -5.09 -4.06 -8.43
CA ALA A 168 -5.86 -4.44 -9.61
C ALA A 168 -7.37 -4.17 -9.42
N SER A 169 -7.91 -4.52 -8.25
CA SER A 169 -9.29 -4.24 -7.83
C SER A 169 -9.60 -2.75 -7.84
N LEU A 170 -8.77 -1.95 -7.16
CA LEU A 170 -8.88 -0.50 -7.09
C LEU A 170 -8.72 0.16 -8.47
N GLY A 171 -7.79 -0.33 -9.29
CA GLY A 171 -7.61 0.14 -10.67
C GLY A 171 -8.85 -0.09 -11.53
N LYS A 172 -9.44 -1.29 -11.49
CA LYS A 172 -10.70 -1.59 -12.20
C LYS A 172 -11.82 -0.67 -11.73
N ARG A 173 -11.96 -0.50 -10.41
CA ARG A 173 -12.98 0.37 -9.81
C ARG A 173 -12.80 1.83 -10.25
N ALA A 174 -11.57 2.34 -10.25
CA ALA A 174 -11.27 3.69 -10.71
C ALA A 174 -11.69 3.88 -12.18
N SER A 175 -11.31 2.95 -13.06
CA SER A 175 -11.68 3.02 -14.48
C SER A 175 -13.20 2.97 -14.70
N THR A 176 -13.92 2.12 -13.95
CA THR A 176 -15.39 2.07 -14.02
C THR A 176 -16.02 3.38 -13.58
N LEU A 177 -15.56 3.96 -12.47
CA LEU A 177 -16.08 5.23 -11.98
C LEU A 177 -15.77 6.39 -12.94
N GLN A 178 -14.60 6.39 -13.57
CA GLN A 178 -14.23 7.38 -14.60
C GLN A 178 -15.14 7.27 -15.83
N ALA A 179 -15.43 6.04 -16.30
CA ALA A 179 -16.36 5.82 -17.40
C ALA A 179 -17.78 6.31 -17.05
N GLN A 180 -18.23 6.08 -15.82
CA GLN A 180 -19.51 6.58 -15.33
C GLN A 180 -19.55 8.12 -15.24
N GLN A 181 -18.44 8.76 -14.85
CA GLN A 181 -18.30 10.21 -14.85
C GLN A 181 -18.43 10.78 -16.28
N ALA A 182 -17.69 10.22 -17.23
CA ALA A 182 -17.72 10.64 -18.63
C ALA A 182 -19.11 10.47 -19.25
N GLY A 183 -19.77 9.33 -18.99
CA GLY A 183 -21.14 9.08 -19.42
C GLY A 183 -22.13 10.10 -18.84
N MET A 184 -22.00 10.45 -17.56
CA MET A 184 -22.84 11.46 -16.92
C MET A 184 -22.63 12.85 -17.52
N LEU A 185 -21.39 13.26 -17.75
CA LEU A 185 -21.07 14.54 -18.39
C LEU A 185 -21.67 14.62 -19.81
N SER A 186 -21.53 13.55 -20.60
CA SER A 186 -22.11 13.49 -21.95
C SER A 186 -23.64 13.56 -21.93
N MET A 187 -24.30 13.00 -20.90
CA MET A 187 -25.75 13.08 -20.74
C MET A 187 -26.18 14.49 -20.32
N VAL A 188 -25.44 15.15 -19.42
CA VAL A 188 -25.70 16.53 -19.03
C VAL A 188 -25.57 17.44 -20.24
N GLU A 189 -24.50 17.29 -21.04
CA GLU A 189 -24.27 18.06 -22.26
C GLU A 189 -25.42 17.89 -23.27
N LYS A 190 -25.85 16.65 -23.53
CA LYS A 190 -27.00 16.33 -24.39
C LYS A 190 -28.32 16.89 -23.85
N LEU A 191 -28.51 16.95 -22.54
CA LEU A 191 -29.71 17.51 -21.93
C LEU A 191 -29.72 19.05 -22.00
N SER A 192 -28.55 19.70 -21.82
CA SER A 192 -28.42 21.15 -21.97
C SER A 192 -28.67 21.61 -23.41
N THR A 193 -28.18 20.86 -24.40
CA THR A 193 -28.44 21.17 -25.83
C THR A 193 -29.89 20.88 -26.21
N ALA A 194 -30.52 19.82 -25.69
CA ALA A 194 -31.94 19.54 -25.88
C ALA A 194 -32.87 20.59 -25.24
N SER A 195 -32.53 21.10 -24.03
CA SER A 195 -33.33 22.12 -23.34
C SER A 195 -33.29 23.48 -24.04
N SER A 196 -32.20 23.80 -24.73
CA SER A 196 -32.03 25.05 -25.49
C SER A 196 -32.79 25.07 -26.83
N GLY A 197 -33.31 23.92 -27.28
CA GLY A 197 -34.07 23.77 -28.54
C GLY A 197 -35.60 23.87 -28.42
N SER A 198 -36.14 24.14 -27.22
CA SER A 198 -37.60 24.10 -26.96
C SER A 198 -38.29 25.46 -26.78
N THR A 199 -37.59 26.58 -27.06
CA THR A 199 -38.20 27.93 -27.08
C THR A 199 -38.24 28.45 -28.51
N GLY A 200 -39.27 28.09 -29.27
CA GLY A 200 -39.35 28.55 -30.65
C GLY A 200 -40.59 28.20 -31.46
N TYR A 201 -41.76 28.00 -30.86
CA TYR A 201 -43.04 27.98 -31.60
C TYR A 201 -44.23 28.36 -30.70
N VAL A 202 -44.26 29.59 -30.17
CA VAL A 202 -45.52 30.24 -29.76
C VAL A 202 -45.45 31.70 -30.17
N GLY A 203 -45.65 31.95 -31.47
CA GLY A 203 -45.66 33.29 -32.01
C GLY A 203 -45.83 33.21 -33.51
N TYR A 204 -47.08 33.22 -33.96
CA TYR A 204 -47.61 33.72 -35.24
C TYR A 204 -48.96 33.03 -35.48
N GLY A 205 -50.05 33.74 -35.18
CA GLY A 205 -51.40 33.22 -35.47
C GLY A 205 -52.58 33.91 -34.80
N LEU A 206 -52.47 35.17 -34.36
CA LEU A 206 -53.64 35.97 -33.93
C LEU A 206 -53.55 37.36 -34.58
N SER A 207 -53.66 37.40 -35.91
CA SER A 207 -53.88 38.62 -36.69
C SER A 207 -54.53 38.25 -38.02
N ALA A 208 -55.75 37.72 -37.97
CA ALA A 208 -56.70 37.74 -39.08
C ALA A 208 -58.05 37.25 -38.56
N TYR A 209 -58.90 38.16 -38.10
CA TYR A 209 -60.35 38.20 -38.30
C TYR A 209 -60.90 39.43 -37.57
N LEU A 210 -60.60 40.59 -38.15
CA LEU A 210 -61.37 41.81 -37.98
C LEU A 210 -62.16 41.99 -39.28
N LYS A 211 -63.45 41.64 -39.23
CA LYS A 211 -64.52 42.37 -39.90
C LYS A 211 -65.82 42.10 -39.16
#